data_AF-A0A1V6HA87-F1
#
_entry.id   AF-A0A1V6HA87-F1
#
_cell.length_a   1.000
_cell.length_b   1.000
_cell.length_c   1.000
_cell.angle_alpha   90.00
_cell.angle_beta   90.00
_cell.angle_gamma   90.00
#
_symmetry.space_group_name_H-M   'P 1'
#
loop_
_entity.id
_entity.type
_entity.pdbx_description
1 polymer ?
#
loop_
_entity_poly.entity_id
_entity_poly.type
_entity_poly.pdbx_seq_one_letter_code
_entity_poly.pdbx_strand_id
1 'polypeptide(L)'
;MIQEKMMANGTRWLFWGWLIVVLVLNVVPLGNETNRSLSGNKIFQFRMDYVVHSLTFLVFAWIWVLGKIKDVCWFESYEVLKFGGIIFVSAMGIELLQIFVPYRTFNPMDMMANIFGAILTMLCVFVSHRLHRLHR
;
A
#
# COMPACT_ATOMS: atom_id res chain seq x y z
N MET A 1 -2.47 -25.38 -15.99
CA MET A 1 -1.27 -24.75 -16.59
C MET A 1 -1.49 -23.36 -17.20
N ILE A 2 -2.24 -23.18 -18.31
CA ILE A 2 -2.43 -21.85 -18.94
C ILE A 2 -3.25 -20.92 -18.03
N GLN A 3 -4.36 -21.40 -17.48
CA GLN A 3 -5.23 -20.65 -16.57
C GLN A 3 -4.51 -20.24 -15.28
N GLU A 4 -3.67 -21.11 -14.71
CA GLU A 4 -2.87 -20.79 -13.51
C GLU A 4 -1.80 -19.72 -13.80
N LYS A 5 -1.11 -19.80 -14.95
CA LYS A 5 -0.17 -18.76 -15.39
C LYS A 5 -0.87 -17.40 -15.58
N MET A 6 -2.05 -17.38 -16.20
CA MET A 6 -2.84 -16.16 -16.35
C MET A 6 -3.27 -15.57 -15.00
N MET A 7 -3.69 -16.42 -14.07
CA MET A 7 -4.11 -16.01 -12.72
C MET A 7 -2.94 -15.46 -11.90
N ALA A 8 -1.76 -16.07 -12.00
CA ALA A 8 -0.54 -15.57 -11.37
C ALA A 8 -0.11 -14.21 -11.93
N ASN A 9 -0.21 -14.03 -13.25
CA ASN A 9 0.04 -12.75 -13.90
C ASN A 9 -0.96 -11.69 -13.44
N GLY A 10 -2.25 -12.04 -13.33
CA GLY A 10 -3.29 -11.13 -12.82
C GLY A 10 -2.99 -10.60 -11.42
N THR A 11 -2.57 -11.47 -10.50
CA THR A 11 -2.21 -11.07 -9.13
C THR A 11 -0.98 -10.16 -9.08
N ARG A 12 0.01 -10.38 -9.97
CA ARG A 12 1.16 -9.47 -10.13
C ARG A 12 0.74 -8.10 -10.68
N TRP A 13 -0.18 -8.08 -11.65
CA TRP A 13 -0.75 -6.83 -12.16
C TRP A 13 -1.56 -6.08 -11.11
N LEU A 14 -2.26 -6.78 -10.20
CA LEU A 14 -2.94 -6.13 -9.07
C LEU A 14 -1.97 -5.38 -8.17
N PHE A 15 -0.79 -5.95 -7.89
CA PHE A 15 0.23 -5.27 -7.08
C PHE A 15 0.69 -3.96 -7.74
N TRP A 16 1.12 -4.02 -8.99
CA TRP A 16 1.61 -2.83 -9.71
C TRP A 16 0.50 -1.82 -9.99
N GLY A 17 -0.68 -2.30 -10.37
CA GLY A 17 -1.86 -1.47 -10.60
C GLY A 17 -2.28 -0.74 -9.33
N TRP A 18 -2.30 -1.43 -8.18
CA TRP A 18 -2.60 -0.79 -6.90
C TRP A 18 -1.55 0.27 -6.52
N LEU A 19 -0.27 0.00 -6.75
CA LEU A 19 0.79 0.98 -6.51
C LEU A 19 0.60 2.25 -7.34
N ILE A 20 0.23 2.11 -8.62
CA ILE A 20 -0.09 3.24 -9.49
C ILE A 20 -1.31 4.00 -8.96
N VAL A 21 -2.36 3.30 -8.51
CA VAL A 21 -3.55 3.94 -7.90
C VAL A 21 -3.15 4.77 -6.67
N VAL A 22 -2.36 4.21 -5.75
CA VAL A 22 -1.91 4.93 -4.55
C VAL A 22 -1.10 6.18 -4.94
N LEU A 23 -0.21 6.07 -5.93
CA LEU A 23 0.55 7.20 -6.45
C LEU A 23 -0.35 8.29 -7.03
N VAL A 24 -1.30 7.94 -7.90
CA VAL A 24 -2.23 8.88 -8.54
C VAL A 24 -3.10 9.57 -7.50
N LEU A 25 -3.62 8.85 -6.50
CA LEU A 25 -4.45 9.44 -5.44
C LEU A 25 -3.69 10.45 -4.58
N ASN A 26 -2.38 10.29 -4.42
CA ASN A 26 -1.54 11.22 -3.65
C ASN A 26 -1.12 12.44 -4.48
N VAL A 27 -0.87 12.28 -5.78
CA VAL A 27 -0.44 13.39 -6.66
C VAL A 27 -1.63 14.23 -7.12
N VAL A 28 -2.73 13.59 -7.53
CA VAL A 28 -3.88 14.29 -8.11
C VAL A 28 -4.76 14.87 -6.98
N PRO A 29 -5.07 16.18 -7.00
CA PRO A 29 -6.03 16.74 -6.06
C PRO A 29 -7.42 16.19 -6.38
N LEU A 30 -7.97 15.40 -5.47
CA LEU A 30 -9.39 15.05 -5.47
C LEU A 30 -10.14 16.35 -5.12
N GLY A 31 -11.05 16.81 -5.98
CA GLY A 31 -11.59 18.18 -6.00
C GLY A 31 -12.00 18.80 -4.64
N ASN A 32 -12.09 20.14 -4.63
CA ASN A 32 -12.22 21.00 -3.44
C ASN A 32 -13.31 20.62 -2.41
N GLU A 33 -14.38 19.93 -2.81
CA GLU A 33 -15.48 19.55 -1.90
C GLU A 33 -15.16 18.31 -1.07
N THR A 34 -14.49 17.30 -1.64
CA THR A 34 -14.08 16.09 -0.92
C THR A 34 -12.99 16.41 0.10
N ASN A 35 -12.06 17.31 -0.23
CA ASN A 35 -11.02 17.77 0.70
C ASN A 35 -11.61 18.56 1.89
N ARG A 36 -12.71 19.30 1.71
CA ARG A 36 -13.38 20.03 2.80
C ARG A 36 -14.14 19.10 3.74
N SER A 37 -14.80 18.07 3.21
CA SER A 37 -15.52 17.07 4.03
C SER A 37 -14.58 16.29 4.95
N LEU A 38 -13.38 15.94 4.50
CA LEU A 38 -12.36 15.29 5.36
C LEU A 38 -11.73 16.24 6.40
N SER A 39 -11.79 17.55 6.16
CA SER A 39 -11.21 18.59 7.04
C SER A 39 -12.18 19.11 8.13
N GLY A 40 -13.45 18.72 8.09
CA GLY A 40 -14.55 19.40 8.79
C GLY A 40 -14.70 19.21 10.30
N ASN A 41 -14.07 18.21 10.95
CA ASN A 41 -14.36 17.90 12.36
C ASN A 41 -13.20 18.23 13.31
N LYS A 42 -13.20 19.48 13.81
CA LYS A 42 -12.17 20.09 14.70
C LYS A 42 -12.38 19.82 16.21
N ILE A 43 -12.63 18.59 16.65
CA ILE A 43 -12.73 18.30 18.11
C ILE A 43 -11.61 17.37 18.60
N PHE A 44 -10.93 16.65 17.70
CA PHE A 44 -9.68 15.93 17.93
C PHE A 44 -8.94 15.96 16.59
N GLN A 45 -7.64 16.26 16.52
CA GLN A 45 -6.89 16.36 15.26
C GLN A 45 -6.69 15.01 14.52
N PHE A 46 -7.63 14.08 14.66
CA PHE A 46 -7.70 12.85 13.89
C PHE A 46 -8.48 13.12 12.62
N ARG A 47 -7.78 13.55 11.57
CA ARG A 47 -8.36 13.66 10.24
C ARG A 47 -8.55 12.22 9.70
N MET A 48 -9.70 11.94 9.10
CA MET A 48 -10.03 10.60 8.56
C MET A 48 -9.09 10.18 7.41
N ASP A 49 -8.38 11.13 6.80
CA ASP A 49 -7.36 10.86 5.79
C ASP A 49 -6.21 10.02 6.34
N TYR A 50 -5.77 10.20 7.59
CA TYR A 50 -4.71 9.38 8.19
C TYR A 50 -5.08 7.89 8.20
N VAL A 51 -6.35 7.58 8.47
CA VAL A 51 -6.85 6.19 8.40
C VAL A 51 -6.82 5.68 6.97
N VAL A 52 -7.22 6.51 6.00
CA VAL A 52 -7.16 6.17 4.57
C VAL A 52 -5.72 5.91 4.13
N HIS A 53 -4.77 6.75 4.56
CA HIS A 53 -3.34 6.57 4.33
C HIS A 53 -2.87 5.20 4.82
N SER A 54 -3.11 4.85 6.08
CA SER A 54 -2.74 3.53 6.60
C SER A 54 -3.46 2.37 5.89
N LEU A 55 -4.75 2.52 5.60
CA LEU A 55 -5.57 1.48 4.98
C LEU A 55 -5.16 1.21 3.54
N THR A 56 -4.78 2.24 2.78
CA THR A 56 -4.33 2.08 1.38
C THR A 56 -3.09 1.19 1.28
N PHE A 57 -2.18 1.29 2.25
CA PHE A 57 -1.03 0.38 2.33
C PHE A 57 -1.43 -1.02 2.79
N LEU A 58 -2.39 -1.15 3.72
CA LEU A 58 -2.88 -2.44 4.20
C LEU A 58 -3.49 -3.32 3.08
N VAL A 59 -4.01 -2.72 2.00
CA VAL A 59 -4.48 -3.47 0.81
C VAL A 59 -3.37 -4.34 0.20
N PHE A 60 -2.10 -3.93 0.27
CA PHE A 60 -0.99 -4.75 -0.22
C PHE A 60 -0.84 -6.06 0.57
N ALA A 61 -1.25 -6.11 1.85
CA ALA A 61 -1.27 -7.34 2.63
C ALA A 61 -2.27 -8.35 2.03
N TRP A 62 -3.45 -7.87 1.64
CA TRP A 62 -4.46 -8.71 0.98
C TRP A 62 -3.98 -9.21 -0.36
N ILE A 63 -3.34 -8.35 -1.16
CA ILE A 63 -2.72 -8.73 -2.44
C ILE A 63 -1.70 -9.85 -2.22
N TRP A 64 -0.82 -9.72 -1.21
CA TRP A 64 0.14 -10.75 -0.85
C TRP A 64 -0.51 -12.09 -0.52
N VAL A 65 -1.50 -12.08 0.38
CA VAL A 65 -2.21 -13.29 0.83
C VAL A 65 -2.90 -13.97 -0.36
N LEU A 66 -3.56 -13.21 -1.23
CA LEU A 66 -4.15 -13.73 -2.47
C LEU A 66 -3.11 -14.36 -3.40
N GLY A 67 -1.91 -13.78 -3.46
CA GLY A 67 -0.77 -14.37 -4.17
C GLY A 67 -0.37 -15.72 -3.60
N LYS A 68 -0.28 -15.84 -2.27
CA LYS A 68 0.06 -17.11 -1.59
C LYS A 68 -1.01 -18.18 -1.76
N ILE A 69 -2.29 -17.83 -1.69
CA ILE A 69 -3.39 -18.77 -1.95
C ILE A 69 -3.31 -19.33 -3.38
N LYS A 70 -2.86 -18.51 -4.34
CA LYS A 70 -2.70 -18.91 -5.76
C LYS A 70 -1.30 -19.44 -6.09
N ASP A 71 -0.47 -19.73 -5.08
CA ASP A 71 0.91 -20.21 -5.21
C ASP A 71 1.80 -19.34 -6.13
N VAL A 72 1.56 -18.03 -6.11
CA VAL A 72 2.34 -17.05 -6.87
C VAL A 72 3.66 -16.78 -6.16
N CYS A 73 4.76 -17.03 -6.87
CA CYS A 73 6.08 -16.54 -6.48
C CYS A 73 6.20 -15.07 -6.90
N TRP A 74 6.27 -14.15 -5.93
CA TRP A 74 6.40 -12.71 -6.19
C TRP A 74 7.79 -12.35 -6.72
N PHE A 75 8.83 -12.96 -6.14
CA PHE A 75 10.23 -12.79 -6.52
C PHE A 75 11.01 -14.07 -6.27
N GLU A 76 11.92 -14.42 -7.18
CA GLU A 76 12.71 -15.66 -7.11
C GLU A 76 13.59 -15.79 -5.86
N SER A 77 13.96 -14.66 -5.24
CA SER A 77 14.78 -14.64 -4.03
C SER A 77 14.43 -13.45 -3.15
N TYR A 78 14.53 -13.65 -1.84
CA TYR A 78 14.23 -12.65 -0.80
C TYR A 78 12.86 -12.01 -0.96
N GLU A 79 11.85 -12.83 -1.25
CA GLU A 79 10.51 -12.41 -1.62
C GLU A 79 9.87 -11.43 -0.64
N VAL A 80 9.88 -11.77 0.66
CA VAL A 80 9.34 -10.91 1.74
C VAL A 80 10.08 -9.58 1.81
N LEU A 81 11.41 -9.60 1.68
CA LEU A 81 12.25 -8.41 1.77
C LEU A 81 12.01 -7.48 0.58
N LYS A 82 11.93 -8.02 -0.64
CA LYS A 82 11.70 -7.23 -1.85
C LYS A 82 10.30 -6.63 -1.90
N PHE A 83 9.29 -7.45 -1.63
CA PHE A 83 7.90 -7.01 -1.58
C PHE A 83 7.72 -5.93 -0.51
N GLY A 84 8.28 -6.18 0.66
CA GLY A 84 8.26 -5.24 1.77
C GLY A 84 9.03 -3.96 1.55
N GLY A 85 10.23 -4.07 0.96
CA GLY A 85 11.07 -2.94 0.62
C GLY A 85 10.37 -2.00 -0.35
N ILE A 86 9.68 -2.52 -1.37
CA ILE A 86 8.91 -1.69 -2.31
C ILE A 86 7.80 -0.94 -1.58
N ILE A 87 7.03 -1.62 -0.71
CA ILE A 87 5.93 -1.00 0.04
C ILE A 87 6.46 0.08 0.99
N PHE A 88 7.53 -0.22 1.74
CA PHE A 88 8.12 0.73 2.68
C PHE A 88 8.69 1.96 1.98
N VAL A 89 9.45 1.76 0.90
CA VAL A 89 9.98 2.85 0.08
C VAL A 89 8.85 3.66 -0.54
N SER A 90 7.76 3.02 -0.97
CA SER A 90 6.59 3.72 -1.51
C SER A 90 5.85 4.54 -0.44
N ALA A 91 5.70 4.01 0.78
CA ALA A 91 5.07 4.69 1.91
C ALA A 91 5.76 6.01 2.27
N MET A 92 7.10 6.04 2.21
CA MET A 92 7.87 7.26 2.39
C MET A 92 7.90 8.12 1.12
N GLY A 93 8.19 7.49 -0.02
CA GLY A 93 8.46 8.15 -1.29
C GLY A 93 7.27 8.92 -1.84
N ILE A 94 6.05 8.41 -1.66
CA ILE A 94 4.83 9.07 -2.13
C ILE A 94 4.59 10.39 -1.40
N GLU A 95 4.86 10.44 -0.09
CA GLU A 95 4.72 11.66 0.69
C GLU A 95 5.86 12.64 0.41
N LEU A 96 7.09 12.15 0.30
CA LEU A 96 8.24 12.98 -0.10
C LEU A 96 8.09 13.56 -1.51
N LEU A 97 7.44 12.84 -2.42
CA LEU A 97 7.17 13.32 -3.77
C LEU A 97 6.26 14.55 -3.76
N GLN A 98 5.40 14.72 -2.76
CA GLN A 98 4.55 15.91 -2.63
C GLN A 98 5.35 17.20 -2.47
N ILE A 99 6.60 17.14 -2.00
CA ILE A 99 7.52 18.31 -1.95
C ILE A 99 7.73 18.92 -3.34
N PHE A 100 7.68 18.10 -4.39
CA PHE A 100 7.88 18.53 -5.78
C PHE A 100 6.56 18.85 -6.50
N VAL A 101 5.41 18.66 -5.86
CA VAL A 101 4.08 18.89 -6.45
C VAL A 101 3.57 20.26 -6.00
N PRO A 102 3.46 21.27 -6.89
CA PRO A 102 3.18 22.66 -6.50
C PRO A 102 1.87 22.88 -5.73
N TYR A 103 0.92 21.96 -5.86
CA TYR A 103 -0.42 22.05 -5.27
C TYR A 103 -0.64 21.10 -4.08
N ARG A 104 0.40 20.41 -3.63
CA ARG A 104 0.40 19.55 -2.44
C ARG A 104 1.48 20.03 -1.46
N THR A 105 1.31 19.70 -0.19
CA THR A 105 2.25 20.06 0.87
C THR A 105 2.58 18.81 1.64
N PHE A 106 3.87 18.54 1.78
CA PHE A 106 4.38 17.47 2.64
C PHE A 106 3.80 17.57 4.05
N ASN A 107 3.24 16.47 4.52
CA ASN A 107 2.69 16.34 5.85
C ASN A 107 3.37 15.17 6.59
N PRO A 108 4.16 15.45 7.64
CA PRO A 108 4.78 14.40 8.45
C PRO A 108 3.78 13.40 9.04
N MET A 109 2.57 13.83 9.36
CA MET A 109 1.54 12.94 9.91
C MET A 109 1.01 11.95 8.86
N ASP A 110 0.86 12.39 7.60
CA ASP A 110 0.48 11.50 6.49
C ASP A 110 1.59 10.48 6.21
N MET A 111 2.86 10.92 6.28
CA MET A 111 4.00 10.00 6.19
C MET A 111 3.98 8.95 7.29
N MET A 112 3.75 9.34 8.55
CA MET A 112 3.66 8.42 9.68
C MET A 112 2.50 7.45 9.52
N ALA A 113 1.35 7.91 9.01
CA ALA A 113 0.20 7.06 8.73
C ALA A 113 0.50 6.04 7.59
N ASN A 114 1.16 6.45 6.52
CA ASN A 114 1.61 5.55 5.45
C ASN A 114 2.58 4.50 5.99
N ILE A 115 3.59 4.92 6.76
CA ILE A 115 4.58 4.03 7.38
C ILE A 115 3.90 3.04 8.32
N PHE A 116 2.95 3.49 9.15
CA PHE A 116 2.19 2.63 10.03
C PHE A 116 1.43 1.54 9.25
N GLY A 117 0.72 1.91 8.18
CA GLY A 117 0.06 0.97 7.28
C GLY A 117 1.03 -0.02 6.61
N ALA A 118 2.21 0.46 6.21
CA ALA A 118 3.26 -0.38 5.63
C ALA A 118 3.83 -1.37 6.65
N ILE A 119 4.05 -0.96 7.90
CA ILE A 119 4.50 -1.85 8.99
C ILE A 119 3.46 -2.94 9.25
N LEU A 120 2.18 -2.59 9.38
CA LEU A 120 1.12 -3.57 9.55
C LEU A 120 1.07 -4.56 8.38
N THR A 121 1.21 -4.05 7.15
CA THR A 121 1.31 -4.87 5.96
C THR A 121 2.47 -5.86 6.04
N MET A 122 3.64 -5.38 6.46
CA MET A 122 4.83 -6.21 6.62
C MET A 122 4.64 -7.32 7.65
N LEU A 123 3.98 -7.02 8.77
CA LEU A 123 3.64 -8.04 9.77
C LEU A 123 2.74 -9.11 9.17
N CYS A 124 1.68 -8.72 8.45
CA CYS A 124 0.78 -9.67 7.76
C CYS A 124 1.52 -10.51 6.71
N VAL A 125 2.37 -9.89 5.89
CA VAL A 125 3.20 -10.57 4.88
C VAL A 125 4.12 -11.59 5.54
N PHE A 126 4.79 -11.21 6.63
CA PHE A 126 5.70 -12.09 7.37
C PHE A 126 4.97 -13.29 7.97
N VAL A 127 3.85 -13.05 8.69
CA VAL A 127 3.03 -14.11 9.28
C VAL A 127 2.50 -15.05 8.18
N SER A 128 1.93 -14.50 7.11
CA SER A 128 1.42 -15.27 5.97
C SER A 128 2.50 -16.12 5.32
N HIS A 129 3.70 -15.56 5.10
CA HIS A 129 4.82 -16.32 4.53
C HIS A 129 5.26 -17.47 5.45
N ARG A 130 5.32 -17.23 6.77
CA ARG A 130 5.67 -18.27 7.75
C ARG A 130 4.64 -19.40 7.75
N LEU A 131 3.35 -19.08 7.77
CA LEU A 131 2.27 -20.07 7.73
C LEU A 131 2.29 -20.88 6.43
N HIS A 132 2.46 -20.23 5.29
CA HIS A 132 2.53 -20.91 3.99
C HIS A 132 3.70 -21.91 3.92
N ARG A 133 4.86 -21.59 4.53
CA ARG A 133 6.00 -22.51 4.59
C ARG A 133 5.80 -23.68 5.56
N LEU A 134 4.91 -23.57 6.54
CA LEU A 134 4.61 -24.66 7.48
C LEU A 134 3.65 -25.69 6.88
N HIS A 135 2.81 -25.28 5.93
CA HIS A 135 1.74 -26.11 5.35
C HIS A 135 2.11 -26.73 3.98
N ARG A 136 3.36 -26.56 3.54
CA ARG A 136 3.89 -27.07 2.27
C ARG A 136 5.05 -28.02 2.55
#